data_AF-A0AA37WGK9-F1
#
_entry.id   AF-A0AA37WGK9-F1
#
_cell.length_a   1.000
_cell.length_b   1.000
_cell.length_c   1.000
_cell.angle_alpha   90.00
_cell.angle_beta   90.00
_cell.angle_gamma   90.00
#
_symmetry.space_group_name_H-M   'P 1'
#
loop_
_entity.id
_entity.type
_entity.pdbx_description
1 polymer ?
#
loop_
_entity_poly.entity_id
_entity_poly.type
_entity_poly.pdbx_seq_one_letter_code
_entity_poly.pdbx_strand_id
1 'polypeptide(L)'
;MVEDMGVLVTYRNAILYYALMPGIWFLAVLVYLGMGYAFLFYIPIKLIVILLAHSETKWDRFLYRYKLLHPFAWIIERTISTPSTHFAHHGLTAEDGISNPNGNYGNLLFLWDIIFGTAKITRKYPNKFGTWNQLKEPWYVQLFFPLIKSNDPKSELHSMKTDHSSSLDHKKHTQ
;
A
#
# COMPACT_ATOMS: atom_id res chain seq x y z
N MET A 1 -5.55 -4.12 12.80
CA MET A 1 -6.83 -4.29 12.11
C MET A 1 -7.11 -2.99 11.37
N VAL A 2 -7.38 -3.07 10.07
CA VAL A 2 -7.66 -1.91 9.22
C VAL A 2 -9.04 -2.15 8.63
N GLU A 3 -10.05 -1.54 9.24
CA GLU A 3 -11.41 -1.51 8.71
C GLU A 3 -11.58 -0.32 7.73
N ASP A 4 -10.72 0.72 7.86
CA ASP A 4 -10.74 1.95 7.06
C ASP A 4 -9.37 2.35 6.51
N MET A 5 -9.33 2.96 5.32
CA MET A 5 -8.12 3.46 4.64
C MET A 5 -7.55 4.75 5.27
N GLY A 6 -7.79 4.99 6.56
CA GLY A 6 -7.35 6.19 7.26
C GLY A 6 -5.83 6.28 7.38
N VAL A 7 -5.32 7.51 7.52
CA VAL A 7 -3.87 7.83 7.61
C VAL A 7 -3.14 7.07 8.75
N LEU A 8 -3.87 6.63 9.78
CA LEU A 8 -3.30 5.88 10.90
C LEU A 8 -2.79 4.48 10.53
N VAL A 9 -3.16 3.96 9.35
CA VAL A 9 -2.66 2.69 8.81
C VAL A 9 -1.15 2.73 8.56
N THR A 10 -0.57 3.91 8.29
CA THR A 10 0.83 4.07 7.93
C THR A 10 1.81 3.77 9.08
N TYR A 11 1.34 3.71 10.34
CA TYR A 11 2.21 3.60 11.53
C TYR A 11 2.35 2.18 12.11
N ARG A 12 1.89 1.13 11.41
CA ARG A 12 1.85 -0.25 11.94
C ARG A 12 2.79 -1.22 11.22
N ASN A 13 4.06 -0.84 11.07
CA ASN A 13 5.09 -1.68 10.46
C ASN A 13 6.20 -2.03 11.47
N ALA A 14 6.81 -3.20 11.30
CA ALA A 14 7.98 -3.62 12.08
C ALA A 14 9.16 -2.66 11.86
N ILE A 15 10.03 -2.48 12.86
CA ILE A 15 11.21 -1.60 12.72
C ILE A 15 12.12 -2.11 11.58
N LEU A 16 12.28 -3.42 11.51
CA LEU A 16 13.11 -4.06 10.50
C LEU A 16 12.61 -3.78 9.07
N TYR A 17 11.31 -3.60 8.88
CA TYR A 17 10.73 -3.23 7.59
C TYR A 17 11.28 -1.88 7.09
N TYR A 18 11.33 -0.86 7.96
CA TYR A 18 11.91 0.42 7.60
C TYR A 18 13.43 0.33 7.39
N ALA A 19 14.13 -0.40 8.27
CA ALA A 19 15.57 -0.59 8.14
C ALA A 19 15.98 -1.28 6.83
N LEU A 20 15.14 -2.16 6.28
CA LEU A 20 15.40 -2.87 5.03
C LEU A 20 14.80 -2.18 3.80
N MET A 21 14.05 -1.09 3.96
CA MET A 21 13.39 -0.42 2.84
C MET A 21 14.44 0.25 1.93
N PRO A 22 14.64 -0.21 0.68
CA PRO A 22 15.72 0.28 -0.18
C PRO A 22 15.60 1.78 -0.47
N GLY A 23 14.37 2.29 -0.53
CA GLY A 23 14.11 3.70 -0.78
C GLY A 23 14.66 4.64 0.30
N ILE A 24 14.77 4.21 1.56
CA ILE A 24 15.33 5.04 2.64
C ILE A 24 16.85 5.18 2.47
N TRP A 25 17.54 4.08 2.17
CA TRP A 25 18.98 4.10 1.94
C TRP A 25 19.35 4.83 0.66
N PHE A 26 18.60 4.59 -0.42
CA PHE A 26 18.80 5.29 -1.68
C PHE A 26 18.62 6.81 -1.48
N LEU A 27 17.57 7.21 -0.76
CA LEU A 27 17.36 8.61 -0.36
C LEU A 27 18.56 9.17 0.42
N ALA A 28 19.05 8.47 1.44
CA ALA A 28 20.19 8.91 2.24
C ALA A 28 21.45 9.11 1.40
N VAL A 29 21.72 8.19 0.46
CA VAL A 29 22.83 8.30 -0.50
C VAL A 29 22.68 9.53 -1.39
N LEU A 30 21.50 9.77 -1.97
CA LEU A 30 21.27 10.94 -2.83
C LEU A 30 21.45 12.26 -2.07
N VAL A 31 20.99 12.32 -0.81
CA VAL A 31 21.20 13.50 0.04
C VAL A 31 22.68 13.69 0.32
N TYR A 32 23.42 12.63 0.67
CA TYR A 32 24.87 12.68 0.88
C TYR A 32 25.63 13.17 -0.37
N LEU A 33 25.19 12.76 -1.56
CA LEU A 33 25.74 13.21 -2.85
C LEU A 33 25.34 14.65 -3.25
N GLY A 34 24.64 15.39 -2.38
CA GLY A 34 24.32 16.81 -2.57
C GLY A 34 22.94 17.10 -3.15
N MET A 35 22.07 16.09 -3.34
CA MET A 35 20.71 16.30 -3.86
C MET A 35 19.71 16.79 -2.80
N GLY A 36 20.16 17.23 -1.62
CA GLY A 36 19.32 17.68 -0.51
C GLY A 36 18.25 18.72 -0.91
N TYR A 37 18.58 19.64 -1.82
CA TYR A 37 17.65 20.67 -2.28
C TYR A 37 16.45 20.08 -3.05
N ALA A 38 16.64 19.02 -3.84
CA ALA A 38 15.55 18.35 -4.54
C ALA A 38 14.54 17.74 -3.55
N PHE A 39 15.00 17.34 -2.37
CA PHE A 39 14.16 16.75 -1.33
C PHE A 39 13.24 17.74 -0.63
N LEU A 40 13.58 19.03 -0.63
CA LEU A 40 12.70 20.08 -0.12
C LEU A 40 11.38 20.16 -0.89
N PHE A 41 11.37 19.78 -2.17
CA PHE A 41 10.17 19.73 -3.00
C PHE A 41 9.56 18.33 -3.04
N TYR A 42 10.40 17.30 -3.18
CA TYR A 42 9.93 15.92 -3.25
C TYR A 42 9.14 15.51 -2.00
N ILE A 43 9.62 15.84 -0.79
CA ILE A 43 8.97 15.41 0.45
C ILE A 43 7.55 15.99 0.57
N PRO A 44 7.31 17.32 0.43
CA PRO A 44 5.96 17.86 0.46
C PRO A 44 5.04 17.27 -0.61
N ILE A 45 5.50 17.16 -1.86
CA ILE A 45 4.71 16.58 -2.96
C ILE A 45 4.33 15.14 -2.63
N LYS A 46 5.30 14.34 -2.16
CA LYS A 46 5.08 12.96 -1.75
C LYS A 46 4.01 12.86 -0.66
N LEU A 47 4.13 13.68 0.39
CA LEU A 47 3.18 13.66 1.50
C LEU A 47 1.78 14.05 1.04
N ILE A 48 1.64 15.06 0.19
CA ILE A 48 0.35 15.47 -0.38
C ILE A 48 -0.28 14.31 -1.16
N VAL A 49 0.46 13.66 -2.05
CA VAL A 49 -0.08 12.55 -2.85
C VAL A 49 -0.45 11.36 -1.97
N ILE A 50 0.37 11.00 -0.98
CA ILE A 50 0.07 9.91 -0.04
C ILE A 50 -1.22 10.21 0.75
N LEU A 51 -1.36 11.43 1.26
CA LEU A 51 -2.57 11.86 1.99
C LEU A 51 -3.81 11.81 1.09
N LEU A 52 -3.68 12.30 -0.15
CA LEU A 52 -4.75 12.26 -1.14
C LEU A 52 -5.12 10.82 -1.53
N ALA A 53 -4.14 9.92 -1.65
CA ALA A 53 -4.36 8.52 -1.98
C ALA A 53 -5.04 7.73 -0.85
N HIS A 54 -4.89 8.14 0.41
CA HIS A 54 -5.60 7.59 1.56
C HIS A 54 -6.94 8.29 1.86
N SER A 55 -7.33 9.29 1.06
CA SER A 55 -8.52 10.08 1.38
C SER A 55 -9.81 9.29 1.19
N GLU A 56 -10.58 9.13 2.27
CA GLU A 56 -11.91 8.48 2.25
C GLU A 56 -12.93 9.23 1.38
N THR A 57 -12.69 10.51 1.11
CA THR A 57 -13.51 11.31 0.19
C THR A 57 -13.48 10.78 -1.25
N LYS A 58 -12.47 9.97 -1.60
CA LYS A 58 -12.33 9.33 -2.92
C LYS A 58 -12.45 10.35 -4.05
N TRP A 59 -11.66 11.42 -3.96
CA TRP A 59 -11.74 12.59 -4.85
C TRP A 59 -11.62 12.23 -6.33
N ASP A 60 -10.90 11.17 -6.67
CA ASP A 60 -10.75 10.66 -8.03
C ASP A 60 -12.09 10.19 -8.64
N ARG A 61 -13.09 9.86 -7.82
CA ARG A 61 -14.47 9.61 -8.25
C ARG A 61 -15.08 10.78 -9.01
N PHE A 62 -14.72 12.01 -8.65
CA PHE A 62 -15.17 13.21 -9.36
C PHE A 62 -14.67 13.20 -10.81
N LEU A 63 -13.42 12.81 -11.03
CA LEU A 63 -12.84 12.68 -12.37
C LEU A 63 -13.54 11.61 -13.20
N TYR A 64 -13.93 10.49 -12.58
CA TYR A 64 -14.63 9.41 -13.28
C TYR A 64 -16.09 9.74 -13.61
N ARG A 65 -16.74 10.57 -12.79
CA ARG A 65 -18.15 10.94 -12.95
C ARG A 65 -18.42 11.73 -14.23
N TYR A 66 -17.57 12.68 -14.59
CA TYR A 66 -17.80 13.59 -15.71
C TYR A 66 -16.96 13.20 -16.92
N LYS A 67 -17.62 12.91 -18.05
CA LYS A 67 -16.95 12.47 -19.30
C LYS A 67 -15.86 13.44 -19.78
N LEU A 68 -16.08 14.75 -19.60
CA LEU A 68 -15.10 15.79 -19.97
C LEU A 68 -13.78 15.65 -19.19
N LEU A 69 -13.82 15.07 -17.99
CA LEU A 69 -12.64 14.86 -17.15
C LEU A 69 -11.92 13.54 -17.41
N HIS A 70 -12.44 12.67 -18.28
CA HIS A 70 -11.85 11.35 -18.54
C HIS A 70 -10.41 11.41 -19.08
N PRO A 71 -10.02 12.36 -19.95
CA PRO A 71 -8.62 12.51 -20.36
C PRO A 71 -7.70 12.83 -19.17
N PHE A 72 -8.14 13.71 -18.27
CA PHE A 72 -7.39 14.03 -17.05
C PHE A 72 -7.32 12.84 -16.10
N ALA A 73 -8.44 12.13 -15.91
CA ALA A 73 -8.49 10.90 -15.13
C ALA A 73 -7.46 9.88 -15.64
N TRP A 74 -7.38 9.69 -16.96
CA TRP A 74 -6.47 8.75 -17.61
C TRP A 74 -5.00 9.07 -17.33
N ILE A 75 -4.62 10.35 -17.35
CA ILE A 75 -3.26 10.81 -17.05
C ILE A 75 -2.98 10.61 -15.55
N ILE A 76 -3.87 11.09 -14.69
CA ILE A 76 -3.67 11.11 -13.24
C ILE A 76 -3.54 9.69 -12.70
N GLU A 77 -4.46 8.79 -13.05
CA GLU A 77 -4.49 7.39 -12.56
C GLU A 77 -3.31 6.53 -13.05
N ARG A 78 -2.52 7.02 -14.01
CA ARG A 78 -1.29 6.38 -14.53
C ARG A 78 -0.01 7.06 -14.10
N THR A 79 -0.11 8.23 -13.47
CA THR A 79 1.05 9.04 -13.08
C THR A 79 1.28 8.96 -11.59
N ILE A 80 0.23 9.23 -10.80
CA ILE A 80 0.30 9.29 -9.34
C ILE A 80 -0.64 8.28 -8.69
N SER A 81 -0.36 7.94 -7.43
CA SER A 81 -1.29 7.13 -6.65
C SER A 81 -2.56 7.91 -6.36
N THR A 82 -3.71 7.28 -6.62
CA THR A 82 -5.06 7.81 -6.39
C THR A 82 -5.77 6.96 -5.36
N PRO A 83 -6.89 7.43 -4.77
CA PRO A 83 -7.71 6.59 -3.91
C PRO A 83 -8.07 5.25 -4.55
N SER A 84 -8.48 5.19 -5.82
CA SER A 84 -8.85 3.91 -6.45
C SER A 84 -7.67 2.94 -6.58
N THR A 85 -6.49 3.43 -6.98
CA THR A 85 -5.30 2.57 -7.18
C THR A 85 -4.71 2.12 -5.85
N HIS A 86 -4.66 3.01 -4.87
CA HIS A 86 -4.12 2.74 -3.54
C HIS A 86 -5.05 1.87 -2.70
N PHE A 87 -6.37 2.07 -2.81
CA PHE A 87 -7.33 1.23 -2.10
C PHE A 87 -7.32 -0.19 -2.66
N ALA A 88 -7.11 -0.35 -3.96
CA ALA A 88 -6.92 -1.67 -4.56
C ALA A 88 -5.70 -2.39 -3.97
N HIS A 89 -4.58 -1.70 -3.72
CA HIS A 89 -3.41 -2.27 -3.03
C HIS A 89 -3.74 -2.79 -1.63
N HIS A 90 -4.58 -2.09 -0.87
CA HIS A 90 -4.95 -2.54 0.48
C HIS A 90 -6.18 -3.45 0.55
N GLY A 91 -6.78 -3.77 -0.59
CA GLY A 91 -7.96 -4.62 -0.65
C GLY A 91 -7.65 -6.04 -0.21
N LEU A 92 -8.61 -6.68 0.47
CA LEU A 92 -8.39 -7.94 1.19
C LEU A 92 -7.89 -9.10 0.30
N THR A 93 -8.48 -9.23 -0.88
CA THR A 93 -8.20 -10.35 -1.80
C THR A 93 -8.48 -9.93 -3.24
N ALA A 94 -7.68 -10.42 -4.19
CA ALA A 94 -7.85 -10.12 -5.61
C ALA A 94 -9.14 -10.74 -6.21
N GLU A 95 -9.79 -11.66 -5.48
CA GLU A 95 -11.03 -12.34 -5.89
C GLU A 95 -12.23 -11.40 -6.08
N ASP A 96 -12.22 -10.22 -5.45
CA ASP A 96 -13.27 -9.22 -5.62
C ASP A 96 -13.23 -8.52 -7.00
N GLY A 97 -12.23 -8.83 -7.84
CA GLY A 97 -12.05 -8.24 -9.16
C GLY A 97 -11.58 -6.79 -9.15
N ILE A 98 -11.48 -6.15 -7.98
CA ILE A 98 -11.11 -4.73 -7.80
C ILE A 98 -9.71 -4.62 -7.22
N SER A 99 -9.43 -5.37 -6.16
CA SER A 99 -8.22 -5.36 -5.34
C SER A 99 -7.02 -5.98 -6.05
N ASN A 100 -5.83 -5.56 -5.63
CA ASN A 100 -4.53 -6.05 -6.06
C ASN A 100 -3.53 -6.03 -4.88
N PRO A 101 -3.71 -6.87 -3.84
CA PRO A 101 -2.87 -6.83 -2.65
C PRO A 101 -1.38 -7.15 -2.90
N ASN A 102 -1.08 -7.84 -3.99
CA ASN A 102 0.28 -8.14 -4.45
C ASN A 102 0.67 -7.29 -5.67
N GLY A 103 0.21 -6.04 -5.73
CA GLY A 103 0.54 -5.09 -6.79
C GLY A 103 0.12 -3.68 -6.39
N ASN A 104 0.08 -2.75 -7.35
CA ASN A 104 -0.23 -1.33 -7.08
C ASN A 104 0.66 -0.72 -5.96
N TYR A 105 1.95 -0.98 -6.00
CA TYR A 105 2.92 -0.65 -4.93
C TYR A 105 3.26 0.85 -4.83
N GLY A 106 3.02 1.61 -5.90
CA GLY A 106 3.37 3.03 -6.01
C GLY A 106 2.62 3.90 -5.01
N ASN A 107 3.34 4.42 -4.01
CA ASN A 107 2.79 5.36 -3.02
C ASN A 107 2.75 6.82 -3.50
N LEU A 108 3.65 7.21 -4.41
CA LEU A 108 3.69 8.53 -5.04
C LEU A 108 3.46 8.38 -6.54
N LEU A 109 4.43 7.80 -7.24
CA LEU A 109 4.38 7.59 -8.69
C LEU A 109 3.78 6.21 -8.96
N PHE A 110 2.53 6.19 -9.40
CA PHE A 110 1.87 4.96 -9.88
C PHE A 110 2.41 4.52 -11.24
N LEU A 111 3.09 5.43 -11.95
CA LEU A 111 3.76 5.14 -13.22
C LEU A 111 4.70 3.93 -13.14
N TRP A 112 5.35 3.71 -11.99
CA TRP A 112 6.21 2.54 -11.82
C TRP A 112 5.43 1.23 -11.90
N ASP A 113 4.21 1.16 -11.38
CA ASP A 113 3.38 -0.03 -11.51
C ASP A 113 2.96 -0.31 -12.96
N ILE A 114 2.81 0.75 -13.78
CA ILE A 114 2.57 0.60 -15.22
C ILE A 114 3.81 0.02 -15.89
N ILE A 115 4.98 0.60 -15.62
CA ILE A 115 6.26 0.19 -16.24
C ILE A 115 6.63 -1.24 -15.88
N PHE A 116 6.44 -1.63 -14.62
CA PHE A 116 6.81 -2.95 -14.10
C PHE A 116 5.66 -3.97 -14.15
N GLY A 117 4.50 -3.61 -14.70
CA GLY A 117 3.39 -4.54 -14.94
C GLY A 117 2.63 -4.98 -13.67
N THR A 118 2.72 -4.21 -12.58
CA THR A 118 2.03 -4.48 -11.31
C THR A 118 0.75 -3.66 -11.15
N ALA A 119 0.39 -2.83 -12.13
CA ALA A 119 -0.78 -1.96 -12.10
C ALA A 119 -2.11 -2.67 -12.37
N LYS A 120 -3.10 -2.39 -11.52
CA LYS A 120 -4.51 -2.68 -11.71
C LYS A 120 -5.33 -1.41 -11.51
N ILE A 121 -5.89 -0.87 -12.60
CA ILE A 121 -6.74 0.33 -12.60
C ILE A 121 -8.17 -0.08 -12.92
N THR A 122 -9.06 0.00 -11.95
CA THR A 122 -10.48 -0.41 -12.11
C THR A 122 -11.46 0.75 -11.99
N ARG A 123 -11.01 1.91 -11.50
CA ARG A 123 -11.85 3.07 -11.12
C ARG A 123 -12.98 2.69 -10.14
N LYS A 124 -12.76 1.63 -9.36
CA LYS A 124 -13.65 1.11 -8.32
C LYS A 124 -12.87 1.02 -7.00
N TYR A 125 -13.58 0.75 -5.92
CA TYR A 125 -13.01 0.68 -4.56
C TYR A 125 -13.40 -0.65 -3.93
N PRO A 126 -12.48 -1.36 -3.25
CA PRO A 126 -12.80 -2.57 -2.51
C PRO A 126 -13.80 -2.29 -1.38
N ASN A 127 -14.58 -3.32 -1.03
CA ASN A 127 -15.49 -3.27 0.12
C ASN A 127 -14.85 -3.85 1.40
N LYS A 128 -13.73 -4.56 1.27
CA LYS A 128 -13.00 -5.19 2.38
C LYS A 128 -11.51 -4.89 2.24
N PHE A 129 -10.87 -4.60 3.36
CA PHE A 129 -9.47 -4.19 3.43
C PHE A 129 -8.67 -5.04 4.43
N GLY A 130 -7.34 -4.94 4.31
CA GLY A 130 -6.40 -5.55 5.24
C GLY A 130 -5.95 -6.95 4.85
N THR A 131 -5.40 -7.69 5.81
CA THR A 131 -4.94 -9.06 5.64
C THR A 131 -6.02 -10.06 6.04
N TRP A 132 -6.03 -11.25 5.41
CA TRP A 132 -6.99 -12.32 5.71
C TRP A 132 -6.89 -12.80 7.16
N ASN A 133 -5.69 -12.78 7.72
CA ASN A 133 -5.42 -13.14 9.09
C ASN A 133 -5.36 -11.87 9.95
N GLN A 134 -6.43 -11.62 10.72
CA GLN A 134 -6.61 -10.41 11.53
C GLN A 134 -6.36 -10.64 13.03
N LEU A 135 -5.61 -11.68 13.39
CA LEU A 135 -5.32 -11.99 14.79
C LEU A 135 -4.65 -10.80 15.49
N LYS A 136 -5.14 -10.47 16.68
CA LYS A 136 -4.61 -9.37 17.50
C LYS A 136 -3.33 -9.82 18.20
N GLU A 137 -2.20 -9.52 17.57
CA GLU A 137 -0.89 -9.73 18.18
C GLU A 137 -0.52 -8.63 19.18
N PRO A 138 0.23 -8.95 20.25
CA PRO A 138 0.84 -7.94 21.10
C PRO A 138 1.72 -6.99 20.28
N TRP A 139 1.73 -5.71 20.65
CA TRP A 139 2.43 -4.66 19.90
C TRP A 139 3.91 -4.96 19.69
N TYR A 140 4.57 -5.59 20.67
CA TYR A 140 5.99 -5.90 20.60
C TYR A 140 6.29 -7.03 19.61
N VAL A 141 5.36 -7.97 19.39
CA VAL A 141 5.50 -9.01 18.36
C VAL A 141 5.43 -8.35 16.98
N GLN A 142 4.46 -7.44 16.77
CA GLN A 142 4.32 -6.69 15.52
C GLN A 142 5.56 -5.82 15.21
N LEU A 143 6.17 -5.24 16.25
CA LEU A 143 7.29 -4.32 16.10
C LEU A 143 8.64 -5.04 15.86
N PHE A 144 8.86 -6.16 16.55
CA PHE A 144 10.16 -6.85 16.61
C PHE A 144 10.20 -8.18 15.87
N PHE A 145 9.14 -8.59 15.17
CA PHE A 145 9.23 -9.75 14.27
C PHE A 145 10.36 -9.56 13.24
N PRO A 146 11.20 -10.59 12.96
CA PRO A 146 11.10 -11.98 13.40
C PRO A 146 11.88 -12.33 14.69
N LEU A 147 12.46 -11.34 15.40
CA LEU A 147 13.21 -11.57 16.64
C LEU A 147 12.29 -12.03 17.78
N ILE A 148 11.09 -11.44 17.86
CA ILE A 148 10.00 -11.89 18.74
C ILE A 148 8.87 -12.39 17.85
N LYS A 149 8.44 -13.64 18.07
CA LYS A 149 7.40 -14.31 17.28
C LYS A 149 6.12 -14.46 18.09
N SER A 150 5.00 -14.68 17.38
CA SER A 150 3.73 -15.01 18.02
C SER A 150 3.77 -16.41 18.63
N ASN A 151 3.13 -16.57 19.78
CA ASN A 151 2.89 -17.89 20.38
C ASN A 151 1.65 -18.58 19.79
N ASP A 152 0.80 -17.87 19.04
CA ASP A 152 -0.37 -18.45 18.39
C ASP A 152 0.05 -19.09 17.05
N PRO A 153 -0.05 -20.42 16.89
CA PRO A 153 0.29 -21.10 15.64
C PRO A 153 -0.53 -20.63 14.42
N LYS A 154 -1.69 -20.01 14.67
CA LYS A 154 -2.54 -19.46 13.61
C LYS A 154 -2.05 -18.09 13.12
N SER A 155 -1.12 -17.44 13.81
CA SER A 155 -0.62 -16.12 13.45
C SER A 155 0.36 -16.17 12.28
N GLU A 156 0.28 -15.20 11.36
CA GLU A 156 1.32 -14.99 10.35
C GLU A 156 2.68 -14.66 10.97
N LEU A 157 2.71 -14.13 12.19
CA LEU A 157 3.93 -13.79 12.92
C LEU A 157 4.49 -14.96 13.75
N HIS A 158 3.90 -16.15 13.65
CA HIS A 158 4.38 -17.34 14.34
C HIS A 158 5.68 -17.90 13.73
N SER A 159 5.81 -17.81 12.41
CA SER A 159 6.97 -18.33 11.67
C SER A 159 7.22 -17.51 10.40
N MET A 160 8.47 -17.53 9.92
CA MET A 160 8.78 -16.96 8.60
C MET A 160 8.28 -17.93 7.52
N LYS A 161 7.27 -17.51 6.75
CA LYS A 161 6.85 -18.24 5.54
C LYS A 161 7.59 -17.65 4.33
N THR A 162 7.94 -18.48 3.36
CA THR A 162 8.63 -18.03 2.13
C THR A 162 7.68 -17.66 1.00
N ASP A 163 6.44 -18.14 1.06
CA ASP A 163 5.46 -17.97 -0.02
C ASP A 163 4.29 -17.13 0.51
N HIS A 164 4.35 -15.82 0.31
CA HIS A 164 3.32 -14.89 0.74
C HIS A 164 2.47 -14.43 -0.44
N SER A 165 1.19 -14.84 -0.46
CA SER A 165 0.22 -14.32 -1.42
C SER A 165 -1.12 -14.18 -0.76
N SER A 166 -1.60 -12.93 -0.69
CA SER A 166 -2.78 -12.65 0.12
C SER A 166 -4.04 -13.38 -0.31
N SER A 167 -4.16 -13.66 -1.60
CA SER A 167 -5.29 -14.41 -2.13
C SER A 167 -5.16 -15.92 -1.90
N LEU A 168 -3.94 -16.49 -1.95
CA LEU A 168 -3.74 -17.92 -1.67
C LEU A 168 -3.97 -18.24 -0.20
N ASP A 169 -3.48 -17.38 0.68
CA ASP A 169 -3.59 -17.59 2.12
C ASP A 169 -5.03 -17.34 2.61
N HIS A 170 -5.77 -16.41 1.99
CA HIS A 170 -7.21 -16.26 2.23
C HIS A 170 -7.97 -17.56 1.95
N LYS A 171 -7.77 -18.16 0.77
CA LYS A 171 -8.45 -19.42 0.37
C LYS A 171 -8.20 -20.57 1.35
N LYS A 172 -6.96 -20.72 1.83
CA LYS A 172 -6.58 -21.80 2.77
C LYS A 172 -7.28 -21.70 4.12
N HIS A 173 -7.68 -20.50 4.54
CA HIS A 173 -8.29 -20.26 5.85
C HIS A 173 -9.82 -20.21 5.81
N THR A 174 -10.43 -20.06 4.64
CA THR A 174 -11.90 -20.04 4.46
C THR A 174 -12.49 -21.38 4.00
N GLN A 175 -11.65 -22.38 3.74
CA GLN A 175 -12.06 -23.79 3.55
C GLN A 175 -11.98 -24.53 4.88
#